data_AF-A0A7W0PAE9-F1
#
_entry.id   AF-A0A7W0PAE9-F1
#
_cell.length_a   1.000
_cell.length_b   1.000
_cell.length_c   1.000
_cell.angle_alpha   90.00
_cell.angle_beta   90.00
_cell.angle_gamma   90.00
#
_symmetry.space_group_name_H-M   'P 1'
#
loop_
_entity.id
_entity.type
_entity.pdbx_description
1 polymer ?
#
loop_
_entity_poly.entity_id
_entity_poly.type
_entity_poly.pdbx_seq_one_letter_code
_entity_poly.pdbx_strand_id
1 'polypeptide(L)' 'MDAWLSGARDAIAHAADVPRDQLELTDEDIRTILDLARIGAHDSGERTNAPLLCYLAGIAIARGGVLHELADAVRRAPL' A
#
# COMPACT_ATOMS: atom_id res chain seq x y z
N MET A 1 -5.41 -6.38 -11.03
CA MET A 1 -3.97 -6.71 -11.00
C MET A 1 -3.57 -7.43 -12.27
N ASP A 2 -2.32 -7.29 -12.72
CA ASP A 2 -1.79 -8.09 -13.83
C ASP A 2 -1.34 -9.49 -13.38
N ALA A 3 -0.98 -10.33 -14.35
CA ALA A 3 -0.59 -11.72 -14.10
C ALA A 3 0.66 -11.86 -13.22
N TRP A 4 1.62 -10.93 -13.34
CA TRP A 4 2.84 -10.97 -12.54
C TRP A 4 2.53 -10.67 -11.08
N LEU A 5 1.75 -9.62 -10.81
CA LEU A 5 1.38 -9.21 -9.46
C LEU A 5 0.47 -10.25 -8.78
N SER A 6 -0.43 -10.90 -9.53
CA SER A 6 -1.20 -12.03 -9.01
C SER A 6 -0.30 -13.21 -8.58
N GLY A 7 0.72 -13.54 -9.38
CA GLY A 7 1.68 -14.59 -9.01
C GLY A 7 2.51 -14.22 -7.77
N ALA A 8 2.93 -12.96 -7.66
CA ALA A 8 3.64 -12.47 -6.49
C ALA A 8 2.76 -12.52 -5.22
N ARG A 9 1.48 -12.12 -5.32
CA ARG A 9 0.50 -12.22 -4.24
C ARG A 9 0.36 -13.67 -3.76
N ASP A 10 0.23 -14.63 -4.67
CA ASP A 10 0.06 -16.04 -4.32
C ASP A 10 1.31 -16.60 -3.62
N ALA A 11 2.52 -16.21 -4.06
CA ALA A 11 3.76 -16.58 -3.40
C ALA A 11 3.87 -15.98 -1.99
N ILE A 12 3.46 -14.72 -1.81
CA ILE A 12 3.43 -14.06 -0.50
C ILE A 12 2.41 -14.71 0.42
N ALA A 13 1.18 -14.96 -0.07
CA ALA A 13 0.12 -15.65 0.67
C ALA A 13 0.60 -17.00 1.22
N HIS A 14 1.24 -17.79 0.37
CA HIS A 14 1.81 -19.07 0.76
C HIS A 14 2.93 -18.92 1.80
N ALA A 15 3.87 -17.99 1.59
CA ALA A 15 5.00 -17.80 2.50
C ALA A 15 4.60 -17.27 3.88
N ALA A 16 3.53 -16.46 3.95
CA ALA A 16 3.04 -15.83 5.17
C ALA A 16 1.93 -16.64 5.87
N ASP A 17 1.50 -17.76 5.29
CA ASP A 17 0.34 -18.55 5.75
C ASP A 17 -0.94 -17.69 5.87
N VAL A 18 -1.17 -16.82 4.89
CA VAL A 18 -2.34 -15.93 4.83
C VAL A 18 -3.22 -16.34 3.65
N PRO A 19 -4.57 -16.39 3.82
CA PRO A 19 -5.48 -16.63 2.72
C PRO A 19 -5.32 -15.61 1.58
N ARG A 20 -5.27 -16.09 0.32
CA ARG A 20 -5.03 -15.22 -0.85
C ARG A 20 -6.04 -14.07 -0.97
N ASP A 21 -7.29 -14.30 -0.55
CA ASP A 21 -8.40 -13.35 -0.61
C ASP A 21 -8.22 -12.18 0.35
N GLN A 22 -7.43 -12.35 1.41
CA GLN A 22 -7.01 -11.26 2.29
C GLN A 22 -5.91 -10.37 1.69
N LEU A 23 -5.28 -10.80 0.58
CA LEU A 23 -4.28 -10.04 -0.16
C LEU A 23 -4.81 -9.53 -1.52
N GLU A 24 -6.11 -9.68 -1.77
CA GLU A 24 -6.73 -9.10 -2.96
C GLU A 24 -6.81 -7.57 -2.80
N LEU A 25 -6.50 -6.86 -3.88
CA LEU A 25 -6.58 -5.41 -3.94
C LEU A 25 -7.67 -5.02 -4.93
N THR A 26 -8.58 -4.16 -4.50
CA THR A 26 -9.54 -3.53 -5.39
C THR A 26 -8.86 -2.49 -6.28
N ASP A 27 -9.50 -2.11 -7.39
CA ASP A 27 -9.00 -1.03 -8.24
C ASP A 27 -8.86 0.30 -7.48
N GLU A 28 -9.69 0.52 -6.46
CA GLU A 28 -9.63 1.70 -5.59
C GLU A 28 -8.42 1.63 -4.64
N ASP A 29 -8.14 0.47 -4.06
CA ASP A 29 -6.94 0.25 -3.23
C ASP A 29 -5.68 0.52 -4.04
N ILE A 30 -5.60 -0.02 -5.26
CA ILE A 30 -4.47 0.17 -6.16
C ILE A 30 -4.24 1.66 -6.44
N ARG A 31 -5.30 2.40 -6.80
CA ARG A 31 -5.20 3.85 -7.05
C ARG A 31 -4.72 4.60 -5.81
N THR A 32 -5.22 4.24 -4.64
CA THR A 32 -4.87 4.89 -3.37
C THR A 32 -3.43 4.61 -2.96
N ILE A 33 -2.96 3.37 -3.10
CA ILE A 33 -1.58 2.97 -2.84
C ILE A 33 -0.61 3.67 -3.80
N LEU A 34 -0.97 3.79 -5.08
CA LEU A 34 -0.15 4.48 -6.06
C LEU A 34 -0.08 6.00 -5.80
N ASP A 35 -1.16 6.62 -5.31
CA ASP A 35 -1.13 8.02 -4.89
C ASP A 35 -0.24 8.22 -3.64
N LEU A 36 -0.31 7.33 -2.65
CA LEU A 36 0.60 7.33 -1.52
C LEU A 36 2.07 7.22 -1.96
N ALA A 37 2.37 6.30 -2.87
CA ALA A 37 3.71 6.16 -3.42
C ALA A 37 4.16 7.43 -4.16
N ARG A 38 3.26 8.07 -4.92
CA ARG A 38 3.53 9.35 -5.60
C ARG A 38 3.87 10.45 -4.59
N ILE A 39 3.09 10.61 -3.52
CA ILE A 39 3.34 11.58 -2.45
C ILE A 39 4.71 11.30 -1.82
N GLY A 40 4.97 10.06 -1.43
CA GLY A 40 6.25 9.66 -0.85
C GLY A 40 7.44 9.83 -1.80
N ALA A 41 7.26 9.76 -3.12
CA ALA A 41 8.38 9.93 -4.05
C ALA A 41 8.67 11.39 -4.39
N HIS A 42 7.62 12.20 -4.55
CA HIS A 42 7.73 13.54 -5.14
C HIS A 42 7.60 14.64 -4.10
N ASP A 43 6.65 14.51 -3.19
CA ASP A 43 6.30 15.59 -2.27
C ASP A 43 7.28 15.61 -1.08
N SER A 44 7.85 14.46 -0.70
CA SER A 44 8.88 14.40 0.35
C SER A 44 10.32 14.64 -0.15
N GLY A 45 10.54 14.84 -1.45
CA GLY A 45 11.85 15.08 -2.05
C GLY A 45 12.80 13.87 -2.18
N GLU A 46 12.43 12.70 -1.65
CA GLU A 46 13.28 11.49 -1.62
C GLU A 46 12.51 10.25 -2.10
N ARG A 47 12.91 9.68 -3.24
CA ARG A 47 12.20 8.54 -3.88
C ARG A 47 12.11 7.30 -2.98
N THR A 48 13.03 7.14 -2.03
CA THR A 48 13.05 6.03 -1.06
C THR A 48 11.85 6.07 -0.12
N ASN A 49 11.23 7.23 0.09
CA ASN A 49 10.09 7.34 0.99
C ASN A 49 8.81 6.72 0.41
N ALA A 50 8.69 6.56 -0.91
CA ALA A 50 7.53 5.90 -1.52
C ALA A 50 7.30 4.47 -1.03
N PRO A 51 8.26 3.53 -1.15
CA PRO A 51 8.07 2.17 -0.62
C PRO A 51 7.95 2.14 0.91
N LEU A 52 8.65 3.01 1.63
CA LEU A 52 8.58 3.07 3.10
C LEU A 52 7.21 3.54 3.59
N LEU A 53 6.63 4.56 2.95
CA LEU A 53 5.29 5.05 3.24
C LEU A 53 4.23 3.98 2.98
N CYS A 54 4.30 3.29 1.83
CA CYS A 54 3.39 2.19 1.53
C CYS A 54 3.52 1.04 2.55
N TYR A 55 4.75 0.73 3.00
CA TYR A 55 4.97 -0.27 4.04
C TYR A 55 4.36 0.14 5.40
N LEU A 56 4.51 1.40 5.81
CA LEU A 56 3.88 1.92 7.03
C LEU A 56 2.35 1.89 6.95
N ALA A 57 1.77 2.23 5.80
CA ALA A 57 0.34 2.10 5.57
C ALA A 57 -0.13 0.64 5.72
N GLY A 58 0.62 -0.32 5.15
CA GLY A 58 0.36 -1.75 5.33
C GLY A 58 0.37 -2.19 6.80
N ILE A 59 1.33 -1.73 7.60
CA ILE A 59 1.38 -2.00 9.05
C ILE A 59 0.16 -1.43 9.77
N ALA A 60 -0.27 -0.21 9.42
CA ALA A 60 -1.43 0.43 10.06
C ALA A 60 -2.73 -0.29 9.70
N ILE A 61 -2.91 -0.72 8.45
CA ILE A 61 -4.06 -1.51 8.00
C ILE A 61 -4.14 -2.83 8.76
N ALA A 62 -3.02 -3.54 8.91
CA ALA A 62 -2.97 -4.78 9.69
C ALA A 62 -3.35 -4.61 11.18
N ARG A 63 -3.34 -3.37 11.68
CA ARG A 63 -3.78 -3.00 13.05
C ARG A 63 -5.20 -2.42 13.11
N GLY A 64 -5.96 -2.55 12.03
CA GLY A 64 -7.36 -2.09 11.94
C GLY A 64 -7.55 -0.69 11.35
N GLY A 65 -6.50 -0.09 10.77
CA GLY A 65 -6.62 1.16 10.04
C GLY A 65 -7.33 0.99 8.70
N VAL A 66 -7.94 2.07 8.20
CA VAL A 66 -8.62 2.11 6.89
C VAL A 66 -7.74 2.84 5.88
N LEU A 67 -7.42 2.20 4.75
CA LEU A 67 -6.49 2.73 3.74
C LEU A 67 -6.85 4.16 3.29
N HIS A 68 -8.12 4.43 3.03
CA HIS A 68 -8.58 5.76 2.59
C HIS A 68 -8.32 6.84 3.65
N GLU A 69 -8.63 6.55 4.92
CA GLU A 69 -8.39 7.48 6.04
C GLU A 69 -6.90 7.75 6.25
N LEU A 70 -6.06 6.73 6.08
CA LEU A 70 -4.61 6.85 6.15
C LEU A 70 -4.06 7.72 5.01
N ALA A 71 -4.56 7.52 3.78
CA ALA A 71 -4.19 8.35 2.65
C ALA A 71 -4.57 9.83 2.86
N ASP A 72 -5.76 10.07 3.39
CA ASP A 72 -6.22 11.41 3.74
C ASP A 72 -5.39 12.06 4.85
N ALA A 73 -4.96 11.29 5.85
CA ALA A 73 -4.06 11.78 6.88
C ALA A 73 -2.71 12.21 6.30
N VAL A 74 -2.14 11.42 5.39
CA VAL A 74 -0.88 11.74 4.69
C VAL A 74 -1.02 13.01 3.84
N ARG A 75 -2.10 13.15 3.06
CA ARG A 75 -2.36 14.34 2.22
C ARG A 75 -2.46 15.64 3.02
N ARG A 76 -2.91 15.58 4.27
CA ARG A 76 -3.02 16.73 5.16
C ARG A 76 -1.75 17.02 5.97
N ALA A 77 -0.81 16.07 6.01
CA ALA A 77 0.43 16.26 6.74
C ALA A 77 1.28 17.34 6.04
N PRO A 78 1.92 18.24 6.79
CA PRO A 78 2.94 19.11 6.20
C PRO A 78 4.13 18.23 5.79
N LEU A 79 4.41 18.17 4.50
CA LEU A 79 5.56 17.48 3.90
C LEU A 79 6.73 18.43 3.72
#